data_AF-A0A955BPM0-F1
#
_entry.id   AF-A0A955BPM0-F1
#
_cell.length_a   1.000
_cell.length_b   1.000
_cell.length_c   1.000
_cell.angle_alpha   90.00
_cell.angle_beta   90.00
_cell.angle_gamma   90.00
#
_symmetry.space_group_name_H-M   'P 1'
#
loop_
_entity.id
_entity.type
_entity.pdbx_description
1 polymer ?
#
loop_
_entity_poly.entity_id
_entity_poly.type
_entity_poly.pdbx_seq_one_letter_code
_entity_poly.pdbx_strand_id
1 'polypeptide(L)'
;MRTLLIAITFLLAFALPAPSALAQAKGSEFSAEEQQVLAVEDEYVVAEVDRDEATLRRLLDERFVWNRSNGTTTGKEAYVQNIMKDSFSLVGQHLRERSV
;
A
#
# COMPACT_ATOMS: atom_id res chain seq x y z
N MET A 1 65.26 -35.62 19.88
CA MET A 1 64.61 -36.58 18.97
C MET A 1 63.73 -35.82 18.00
N ARG A 2 63.99 -35.97 16.69
CA ARG A 2 63.08 -35.84 15.53
C ARG A 2 62.45 -34.44 15.28
N THR A 3 62.95 -33.62 14.34
CA THR A 3 62.53 -33.51 12.91
C THR A 3 61.03 -33.74 12.70
N LEU A 4 60.23 -32.85 12.11
CA LEU A 4 60.21 -32.39 10.70
C LEU A 4 59.06 -31.33 10.61
N LEU A 5 59.24 -30.09 10.12
CA LEU A 5 58.94 -29.65 8.73
C LEU A 5 57.53 -30.08 8.26
N ILE A 6 56.62 -29.19 7.88
CA ILE A 6 56.57 -28.57 6.54
C ILE A 6 55.66 -27.32 6.56
N ALA A 7 56.16 -26.23 5.99
CA ALA A 7 55.40 -25.08 5.54
C ALA A 7 54.83 -25.35 4.14
N ILE A 8 53.56 -25.07 3.87
CA ILE A 8 53.08 -24.82 2.51
C ILE A 8 52.04 -23.70 2.53
N THR A 9 52.51 -22.51 2.20
CA THR A 9 51.74 -21.39 1.67
C THR A 9 51.30 -21.79 0.25
N PHE A 10 50.00 -21.89 -0.02
CA PHE A 10 49.47 -21.81 -1.39
C PHE A 10 48.55 -20.61 -1.48
N LEU A 11 49.11 -19.54 -2.03
CA LEU A 11 48.41 -18.39 -2.56
C LEU A 11 47.79 -18.85 -3.89
N LEU A 12 46.46 -18.92 -3.97
CA LEU A 12 45.78 -18.89 -5.27
C LEU A 12 44.57 -17.96 -5.16
N ALA A 13 44.77 -16.75 -5.68
CA ALA A 13 43.71 -15.81 -5.97
C ALA A 13 42.75 -16.46 -6.99
N PHE A 14 41.53 -16.76 -6.55
CA PHE A 14 40.40 -16.88 -7.46
C PHE A 14 39.50 -15.68 -7.22
N ALA A 15 39.73 -14.64 -8.03
CA ALA A 15 38.78 -13.57 -8.23
C ALA A 15 37.52 -14.18 -8.85
N LEU A 16 36.52 -14.48 -8.02
CA LEU A 16 35.18 -14.72 -8.52
C LEU A 16 34.56 -13.35 -8.82
N PRO A 17 34.17 -13.06 -10.08
CA PRO A 17 33.37 -11.88 -10.36
C PRO A 17 32.05 -12.04 -9.60
N ALA A 18 31.65 -10.99 -8.87
CA ALA A 18 30.28 -10.84 -8.42
C ALA A 18 29.39 -10.60 -9.64
N PRO A 19 28.37 -11.44 -9.85
CA PRO A 19 27.06 -10.90 -10.15
C PRO A 19 26.04 -11.70 -9.31
N SER A 20 25.31 -11.08 -8.39
CA SER A 20 24.13 -10.35 -8.81
C SER A 20 23.63 -9.51 -7.64
N ALA A 21 24.07 -8.26 -7.57
CA ALA A 21 23.26 -7.19 -6.97
C ALA A 21 22.13 -6.81 -7.95
N LEU A 22 21.37 -7.80 -8.43
CA LEU A 22 20.19 -7.66 -9.27
C LEU A 22 19.03 -8.37 -8.59
N ALA A 23 18.68 -7.93 -7.38
CA ALA A 23 17.41 -8.26 -6.74
C ALA A 23 16.99 -7.21 -5.70
N GLN A 24 17.36 -5.95 -5.88
CA GLN A 24 16.93 -4.84 -5.04
C GLN A 24 16.94 -3.59 -5.92
N ALA A 25 15.87 -2.85 -6.18
CA ALA A 25 14.48 -2.96 -5.79
C ALA A 25 13.65 -2.78 -7.07
N LYS A 26 12.67 -3.65 -7.28
CA LYS A 26 11.61 -3.42 -8.28
C LYS A 26 10.27 -3.24 -7.55
N GLY A 27 10.30 -2.46 -6.48
CA GLY A 27 9.12 -1.72 -6.05
C GLY A 27 9.31 -0.32 -6.58
N SER A 28 8.41 0.19 -7.42
CA SER A 28 8.37 1.65 -7.59
C SER A 28 8.04 2.20 -6.21
N GLU A 29 9.01 2.80 -5.53
CA GLU A 29 8.72 3.58 -4.35
C GLU A 29 7.74 4.66 -4.80
N PHE A 30 6.51 4.59 -4.27
CA PHE A 30 5.52 5.61 -4.50
C PHE A 30 6.11 6.96 -4.08
N SER A 31 5.85 8.00 -4.86
CA SER A 31 6.22 9.37 -4.49
C SER A 31 5.58 9.75 -3.15
N ALA A 32 6.09 10.79 -2.48
CA ALA A 32 5.50 11.25 -1.23
C ALA A 32 4.02 11.62 -1.38
N GLU A 33 3.67 12.20 -2.53
CA GLU A 33 2.29 12.54 -2.89
C GLU A 33 1.43 11.30 -3.10
N GLU A 34 1.94 10.29 -3.80
CA GLU A 34 1.25 9.02 -3.99
C GLU A 34 1.01 8.32 -2.65
N GLN A 35 1.99 8.31 -1.75
CA GLN A 35 1.83 7.77 -0.39
C GLN A 35 0.78 8.54 0.41
N GLN A 36 0.74 9.86 0.28
CA GLN A 36 -0.26 10.68 0.96
C GLN A 36 -1.68 10.38 0.46
N VAL A 37 -1.86 10.21 -0.85
CA VAL A 37 -3.17 9.82 -1.42
C VAL A 37 -3.59 8.46 -0.87
N LEU A 38 -2.68 7.47 -0.88
CA LEU A 38 -2.96 6.14 -0.35
C LEU A 38 -3.35 6.16 1.13
N ALA A 39 -2.67 6.96 1.96
CA ALA A 39 -3.02 7.09 3.37
C ALA A 39 -4.43 7.70 3.58
N VAL A 40 -4.81 8.67 2.74
CA VAL A 40 -6.16 9.26 2.75
C VAL A 40 -7.21 8.24 2.28
N GLU A 41 -6.90 7.43 1.27
CA GLU A 41 -7.79 6.35 0.79
C GLU A 41 -8.00 5.27 1.86
N ASP A 42 -6.94 4.87 2.57
CA ASP A 42 -7.04 3.90 3.67
C ASP A 42 -7.92 4.46 4.80
N GLU A 43 -7.73 5.73 5.18
CA GLU A 43 -8.58 6.40 6.19
C GLU A 43 -10.05 6.46 5.75
N TYR A 44 -10.29 6.75 4.46
CA TYR A 44 -11.63 6.76 3.89
C TYR A 44 -12.32 5.40 3.99
N VAL A 45 -11.63 4.33 3.61
CA VAL A 45 -12.16 2.96 3.67
C VAL A 45 -12.50 2.56 5.10
N VAL A 46 -11.62 2.86 6.06
CA VAL A 46 -11.89 2.61 7.49
C VAL A 46 -13.14 3.38 7.93
N ALA A 47 -13.26 4.66 7.57
CA ALA A 47 -14.41 5.46 7.93
C ALA A 47 -15.73 4.94 7.30
N GLU A 48 -15.71 4.43 6.07
CA GLU A 48 -16.88 3.79 5.45
C GLU A 48 -17.31 2.50 6.17
N VAL A 49 -16.34 1.68 6.56
CA VAL A 49 -16.54 0.39 7.25
C VAL A 49 -17.06 0.61 8.67
N ASP A 50 -16.43 1.51 9.42
CA ASP A 50 -16.76 1.82 10.81
C ASP A 50 -17.98 2.76 10.94
N ARG A 51 -18.53 3.22 9.82
CA ARG A 51 -19.62 4.21 9.76
C ARG A 51 -19.26 5.51 10.50
N ASP A 52 -18.02 5.96 10.37
CA ASP A 52 -17.57 7.23 10.94
C ASP A 52 -18.01 8.41 10.07
N GLU A 53 -19.21 8.91 10.35
CA GLU A 53 -19.79 10.07 9.65
C GLU A 53 -18.90 11.32 9.72
N ALA A 54 -18.24 11.57 10.86
CA ALA A 54 -17.45 12.77 11.04
C ALA A 54 -16.20 12.75 10.16
N THR A 55 -15.51 11.61 10.12
CA THR A 55 -14.34 11.42 9.25
C THR A 55 -14.72 11.46 7.78
N LEU A 56 -15.82 10.82 7.37
CA LEU A 56 -16.32 10.91 5.98
C LEU A 56 -16.62 12.36 5.57
N ARG A 57 -17.25 13.13 6.46
CA ARG A 57 -17.52 14.57 6.21
C ARG A 57 -16.24 15.40 6.14
N ARG A 58 -15.20 15.04 6.87
CA ARG A 58 -13.91 15.75 6.82
C ARG A 58 -13.13 15.44 5.54
N LEU A 59 -13.15 14.17 5.10
CA LEU A 59 -12.37 13.71 3.95
C LEU A 59 -12.96 14.14 2.61
N LEU A 60 -14.29 14.19 2.50
CA LEU A 60 -14.95 14.56 1.24
C LEU A 60 -14.99 16.09 1.06
N ASP A 61 -14.55 16.56 -0.11
CA ASP A 61 -14.64 17.97 -0.52
C ASP A 61 -16.11 18.45 -0.54
N GLU A 62 -16.34 19.73 -0.27
CA GLU A 62 -17.68 20.34 -0.33
C GLU A 62 -18.33 20.25 -1.72
N ARG A 63 -17.51 20.16 -2.78
CA ARG A 63 -17.97 19.97 -4.16
C ARG A 63 -18.04 18.50 -4.56
N PHE A 64 -17.98 17.58 -3.60
CA PHE A 64 -18.08 16.15 -3.87
C PHE A 64 -19.43 15.81 -4.53
N VAL A 65 -19.33 15.01 -5.60
CA VAL A 65 -20.45 14.54 -6.39
C VAL A 65 -20.28 13.05 -6.67
N TRP A 66 -21.27 12.25 -6.30
CA TRP A 66 -21.33 10.84 -6.64
C TRP A 66 -22.34 10.59 -7.76
N ASN A 67 -21.86 10.01 -8.86
CA ASN A 67 -22.68 9.61 -10.00
C ASN A 67 -22.92 8.10 -9.97
N ARG A 68 -24.18 7.69 -9.98
CA ARG A 68 -24.60 6.29 -10.04
C ARG A 68 -24.77 5.84 -11.49
N SER A 69 -24.64 4.53 -11.73
CA SER A 69 -24.82 3.92 -13.05
C SER A 69 -26.21 4.14 -13.66
N ASN A 70 -27.21 4.43 -12.84
CA ASN A 70 -28.56 4.79 -13.28
C ASN A 70 -28.72 6.27 -13.70
N GLY A 71 -27.61 7.03 -13.79
CA GLY A 71 -27.61 8.45 -14.16
C GLY A 71 -28.03 9.40 -13.04
N THR A 72 -28.28 8.90 -11.82
CA THR A 72 -28.58 9.76 -10.67
C THR A 72 -27.29 10.32 -10.07
N THR A 73 -27.32 11.60 -9.73
CA THR A 73 -26.22 12.31 -9.09
C THR A 73 -26.62 12.73 -7.67
N THR A 74 -25.75 12.51 -6.69
CA THR A 74 -25.96 12.93 -5.30
C THR A 74 -24.75 13.66 -4.74
N GLY A 75 -24.97 14.73 -3.97
CA GLY A 75 -23.90 15.45 -3.28
C GLY A 75 -23.43 14.77 -1.99
N LYS A 76 -22.38 15.33 -1.38
CA LYS A 76 -21.73 14.88 -0.13
C LYS A 76 -22.70 14.43 0.96
N GLU A 77 -23.65 15.28 1.33
CA GLU A 77 -24.58 15.00 2.43
C GLU A 77 -25.43 13.75 2.19
N ALA A 78 -26.04 13.67 1.01
CA ALA A 78 -26.84 12.52 0.63
C ALA A 78 -25.98 11.26 0.52
N TYR A 79 -24.74 11.39 0.01
CA TYR A 79 -23.80 10.28 -0.07
C TYR A 79 -23.44 9.69 1.30
N VAL A 80 -22.98 10.53 2.24
CA VAL A 80 -22.63 10.11 3.60
C VAL A 80 -23.82 9.47 4.30
N GLN A 81 -25.01 10.06 4.17
CA GLN A 81 -26.23 9.50 4.75
C GLN A 81 -26.62 8.14 4.15
N ASN A 82 -26.29 7.88 2.88
CA ASN A 82 -26.51 6.55 2.30
C ASN A 82 -25.53 5.50 2.87
N ILE A 83 -24.29 5.90 3.18
CA ILE A 83 -23.32 5.03 3.87
C ILE A 83 -23.87 4.68 5.26
N MET A 84 -24.36 5.66 6.02
CA MET A 84 -24.89 5.44 7.37
C MET A 84 -26.14 4.56 7.43
N LYS A 85 -26.97 4.58 6.37
CA LYS A 85 -28.24 3.84 6.31
C LYS A 85 -28.10 2.40 5.82
N ASP A 86 -26.88 1.84 5.84
CA ASP A 86 -26.56 0.52 5.28
C ASP A 86 -26.95 0.31 3.81
N SER A 87 -27.21 1.42 3.10
CA SER A 87 -27.58 1.36 1.67
C SER A 87 -26.36 1.03 0.80
N PHE A 88 -25.15 1.26 1.34
CA PHE A 88 -23.91 0.68 0.82
C PHE A 88 -23.59 -0.59 1.59
N SER A 89 -24.04 -1.69 1.00
CA SER A 89 -23.50 -3.00 1.29
C SER A 89 -22.16 -3.10 0.53
N LEU A 90 -21.02 -3.02 1.22
CA LEU A 90 -19.69 -3.35 0.67
C LEU A 90 -19.56 -4.86 0.33
N VAL A 91 -20.66 -5.50 -0.06
CA VAL A 91 -20.73 -6.92 -0.41
C VAL A 91 -19.96 -7.12 -1.70
N GLY A 92 -18.94 -7.96 -1.62
CA GLY A 92 -18.09 -8.35 -2.75
C GLY A 92 -16.74 -7.64 -2.83
N GLN A 93 -16.42 -6.70 -1.94
CA GLN A 93 -15.07 -6.15 -1.85
C GLN A 93 -14.19 -7.03 -0.96
N HIS A 94 -13.19 -7.68 -1.56
CA HIS A 94 -12.14 -8.37 -0.82
C HIS A 94 -11.01 -7.38 -0.51
N LEU A 95 -11.00 -6.84 0.71
CA LEU A 95 -9.85 -6.10 1.22
C LEU A 95 -8.65 -7.07 1.26
N ARG A 96 -7.63 -6.79 0.45
CA ARG A 96 -6.34 -7.48 0.54
C ARG A 96 -5.37 -6.53 1.22
N GLU A 97 -4.76 -6.99 2.31
CA GLU A 97 -3.64 -6.28 2.92
C GLU A 97 -2.53 -6.09 1.87
N ARG A 98 -2.03 -4.86 1.76
CA ARG A 98 -0.86 -4.55 0.95
C ARG A 98 0.37 -4.89 1.79
N SER A 99 1.07 -5.98 1.45
CA SER A 99 2.35 -6.31 2.07
C SER A 99 3.40 -5.29 1.61
N VAL A 100 3.95 -4.54 2.56
CA VAL A 100 5.11 -3.66 2.40
C VAL A 100 6.41 -4.43 2.43
#